data_AF-A0A1V5GQD7-F1
#
_entry.id   AF-A0A1V5GQD7-F1
#
_cell.length_a   1.000
_cell.length_b   1.000
_cell.length_c   1.000
_cell.angle_alpha   90.00
_cell.angle_beta   90.00
_cell.angle_gamma   90.00
#
_symmetry.space_group_name_H-M   'P 1'
#
loop_
_entity.id
_entity.type
_entity.pdbx_description
1 polymer ?
#
loop_
_entity_poly.entity_id
_entity_poly.type
_entity_poly.pdbx_seq_one_letter_code
_entity_poly.pdbx_strand_id
1 'polypeptide(L)'
;MGILKFEDFFHPQKDEEYTIITFFDNMIRRDFLDILRRMANGQGCMLCDSVGYNLPEEYDEDDEVKDCIEIWEVCGNNEHSYDLSYERFIEFLEISGKIWLNNNMIRHHFRAINKFDQETIEMFLNSIKKRYLK
;
A
#
# COMPACT_ATOMS: atom_id res chain seq x y z
N MET A 1 5.97 18.44 14.97
CA MET A 1 5.55 17.40 14.01
C MET A 1 6.58 16.29 14.07
N GLY A 2 6.17 15.08 14.46
CA GLY A 2 7.04 13.91 14.54
C GLY A 2 6.95 13.07 13.27
N ILE A 3 7.91 12.16 13.08
CA ILE A 3 7.79 11.10 12.07
C ILE A 3 6.62 10.21 12.48
N LEU A 4 5.68 10.04 11.56
CA LEU A 4 4.53 9.15 11.71
C LEU A 4 4.85 7.78 11.13
N LYS A 5 4.22 6.73 11.66
CA LYS A 5 4.30 5.36 11.16
C LYS A 5 2.91 4.81 10.88
N PHE A 6 2.82 3.74 10.10
CA PHE A 6 1.53 3.12 9.80
C PHE A 6 0.86 2.53 11.05
N GLU A 7 1.66 1.95 11.95
CA GLU A 7 1.22 1.42 13.25
C GLU A 7 0.52 2.47 14.14
N ASP A 8 0.75 3.76 13.93
CA ASP A 8 0.05 4.82 14.66
C ASP A 8 -1.46 4.89 14.29
N PHE A 9 -1.85 4.32 13.15
CA PHE A 9 -3.20 4.39 12.57
C PHE A 9 -3.87 3.02 12.42
N PHE A 10 -3.11 1.93 12.50
CA PHE A 10 -3.63 0.57 12.40
C PHE A 10 -3.05 -0.31 13.51
N HIS A 11 -3.95 -0.92 14.28
CA HIS A 11 -3.60 -1.80 15.39
C HIS A 11 -4.10 -3.23 15.08
N PRO A 12 -3.21 -4.19 14.80
CA PRO A 12 -3.59 -5.55 14.45
C PRO A 12 -4.34 -6.21 15.61
N GLN A 13 -5.39 -6.94 15.29
CA GLN A 13 -6.18 -7.72 16.25
C GLN A 13 -5.75 -9.20 16.27
N LYS A 14 -5.02 -9.62 15.24
CA LYS A 14 -4.50 -10.98 15.06
C LYS A 14 -3.06 -10.92 14.58
N ASP A 15 -2.31 -12.00 14.83
CA ASP A 15 -0.90 -12.10 14.43
C ASP A 15 -0.73 -11.96 12.90
N GLU A 16 -1.67 -12.49 12.10
CA GLU A 16 -1.61 -12.43 10.63
C GLU A 16 -1.70 -10.99 10.11
N GLU A 17 -2.38 -10.09 10.83
CA GLU A 17 -2.54 -8.69 10.45
C GLU A 17 -1.24 -7.87 10.60
N TYR A 18 -0.21 -8.40 11.26
CA TYR A 18 1.11 -7.74 11.27
C TYR A 18 1.74 -7.65 9.87
N THR A 19 1.38 -8.56 8.96
CA THR A 19 1.76 -8.48 7.53
C THR A 19 1.31 -7.16 6.91
N ILE A 20 0.16 -6.62 7.34
CA ILE A 20 -0.35 -5.30 6.92
C ILE A 20 0.63 -4.20 7.34
N ILE A 21 1.01 -4.17 8.62
CA ILE A 21 1.97 -3.17 9.11
C ILE A 21 3.29 -3.29 8.35
N THR A 22 3.85 -4.50 8.24
CA THR A 22 5.13 -4.72 7.55
C THR A 22 5.09 -4.21 6.12
N PHE A 23 4.03 -4.54 5.38
CA PHE A 23 3.86 -4.09 4.00
C PHE A 23 3.79 -2.56 3.91
N PHE A 24 2.87 -1.94 4.63
CA PHE A 24 2.62 -0.49 4.52
C PHE A 24 3.79 0.35 5.06
N ASP A 25 4.47 -0.08 6.13
CA ASP A 25 5.66 0.61 6.62
C ASP A 25 6.85 0.50 5.64
N ASN A 26 7.05 -0.65 5.00
CA ASN A 26 8.09 -0.78 3.96
C ASN A 26 7.76 0.08 2.75
N MET A 27 6.50 0.08 2.31
CA MET A 27 6.03 0.91 1.20
C MET A 27 6.31 2.41 1.48
N ILE A 28 5.90 2.91 2.64
CA ILE A 28 6.09 4.31 3.03
C ILE A 28 7.57 4.68 3.09
N ARG A 29 8.43 3.78 3.58
CA ARG A 29 9.85 4.07 3.76
C ARG A 29 10.67 4.04 2.47
N ARG A 30 10.23 3.28 1.46
CA ARG A 30 11.04 2.98 0.27
C ARG A 30 10.42 3.54 -1.01
N ASP A 31 9.29 2.98 -1.44
CA ASP A 31 8.86 3.06 -2.85
C ASP A 31 7.41 3.58 -3.03
N PHE A 32 6.89 4.31 -2.05
CA PHE A 32 5.47 4.72 -2.00
C PHE A 32 4.87 5.20 -3.33
N LEU A 33 5.50 6.18 -4.00
CA LEU A 33 5.00 6.72 -5.27
C LEU A 33 5.06 5.70 -6.41
N ASP A 34 6.07 4.83 -6.43
CA ASP A 34 6.17 3.75 -7.43
C ASP A 34 5.07 2.70 -7.23
N ILE A 35 4.78 2.35 -5.98
CA ILE A 35 3.71 1.42 -5.62
C ILE A 35 2.34 1.97 -6.02
N LEU A 36 2.06 3.25 -5.73
CA LEU A 36 0.83 3.90 -6.19
C LEU A 36 0.71 3.85 -7.72
N ARG A 37 1.80 4.10 -8.45
CA ARG A 37 1.81 4.04 -9.91
C ARG A 37 1.53 2.63 -10.44
N ARG A 38 2.19 1.60 -9.89
CA ARG A 38 1.97 0.19 -10.25
C ARG A 38 0.52 -0.22 -10.00
N MET A 39 0.00 0.15 -8.83
CA MET A 39 -1.37 -0.16 -8.46
C MET A 39 -2.38 0.51 -9.39
N ALA A 40 -2.16 1.77 -9.76
CA ALA A 40 -2.98 2.49 -10.74
C ALA A 40 -2.98 1.81 -12.13
N ASN A 41 -1.85 1.20 -12.49
CA ASN A 41 -1.67 0.45 -13.73
C ASN A 41 -2.21 -0.99 -13.67
N GLY A 42 -2.75 -1.45 -12.54
CA GLY A 42 -3.23 -2.83 -12.42
C GLY A 42 -2.09 -3.84 -12.32
N GLN A 43 -0.98 -3.48 -11.67
CA GLN A 43 0.19 -4.35 -11.54
C GLN A 43 0.44 -4.71 -10.09
N GLY A 44 0.61 -6.00 -9.79
CA GLY A 44 1.18 -6.46 -8.52
C GLY A 44 2.62 -5.96 -8.33
N CYS A 45 3.13 -6.09 -7.11
CA CYS A 45 4.49 -5.64 -6.82
C CYS A 45 5.17 -6.43 -5.71
N MET A 46 6.44 -6.74 -5.94
CA MET A 46 7.41 -7.10 -4.92
C MET A 46 8.16 -5.83 -4.50
N LEU A 47 7.98 -5.39 -3.25
CA LEU A 47 8.65 -4.20 -2.69
C LEU A 47 10.12 -4.51 -2.37
N CYS A 48 10.37 -5.71 -1.86
CA CYS A 48 11.70 -6.29 -1.70
C CYS A 48 11.58 -7.80 -1.73
N ASP A 49 12.70 -8.51 -1.63
CA ASP A 49 12.78 -9.98 -1.69
C ASP A 49 11.90 -10.72 -0.67
N SER A 50 11.28 -10.00 0.26
CA SER A 50 10.53 -10.54 1.39
C SER A 50 9.19 -9.86 1.65
N VAL A 51 8.72 -8.93 0.80
CA VAL A 51 7.45 -8.21 1.01
C VAL A 51 6.84 -7.82 -0.34
N GLY A 52 5.54 -8.02 -0.51
CA GLY A 52 4.84 -7.65 -1.74
C GLY A 52 3.32 -7.68 -1.63
N TYR A 53 2.69 -7.43 -2.76
CA TYR A 53 1.26 -7.66 -2.97
C TYR A 53 1.00 -8.27 -4.34
N ASN A 54 0.00 -9.14 -4.39
CA ASN A 54 -0.53 -9.74 -5.59
C ASN A 54 -1.92 -9.15 -5.86
N LEU A 55 -2.18 -8.87 -7.13
CA LEU A 55 -3.54 -8.61 -7.59
C LEU A 55 -4.18 -9.94 -7.95
N PRO A 56 -5.51 -10.07 -7.82
CA PRO A 56 -6.19 -11.26 -8.27
C PRO A 56 -5.97 -11.45 -9.76
N GLU A 57 -5.64 -12.68 -10.16
CA GLU A 57 -5.36 -13.01 -11.56
C GLU A 57 -6.66 -12.88 -12.37
N GLU A 58 -6.59 -12.22 -13.53
CA GLU A 58 -7.78 -12.02 -14.40
C GLU A 58 -8.25 -13.32 -15.08
N TYR A 59 -7.53 -14.44 -14.95
CA TYR A 59 -7.83 -15.69 -15.65
C TYR A 59 -7.41 -16.93 -14.86
N ASP A 60 -8.37 -17.51 -14.15
CA ASP A 60 -8.53 -18.97 -14.16
C ASP A 60 -9.99 -19.25 -14.49
N GLU A 61 -10.24 -19.93 -15.61
CA GLU A 61 -11.57 -20.14 -16.20
C GLU A 61 -12.52 -20.97 -15.30
N ASP A 62 -12.04 -21.44 -14.14
CA ASP A 62 -12.77 -22.31 -13.21
C ASP A 62 -12.76 -21.84 -11.74
N ASP A 63 -12.10 -20.72 -11.38
CA ASP A 63 -12.01 -20.25 -9.99
C ASP A 63 -12.78 -18.94 -9.76
N GLU A 64 -13.42 -18.85 -8.58
CA GLU A 64 -14.09 -17.64 -8.11
C GLU A 64 -13.16 -16.43 -8.25
N VAL A 65 -13.62 -15.38 -8.94
CA VAL A 65 -12.88 -14.12 -9.05
C VAL A 65 -12.53 -13.65 -7.64
N LYS A 66 -11.26 -13.76 -7.25
CA LYS A 66 -10.77 -13.21 -5.98
C LYS A 66 -10.99 -11.70 -6.02
N ASP A 67 -11.87 -11.19 -5.17
CA ASP A 67 -12.16 -9.74 -5.07
C ASP A 67 -11.30 -9.09 -3.96
N CYS A 68 -10.08 -9.60 -3.79
CA CYS A 68 -9.15 -9.21 -2.74
C CYS A 68 -7.74 -9.05 -3.28
N ILE A 69 -6.96 -8.20 -2.61
CA ILE A 69 -5.54 -8.01 -2.79
C ILE A 69 -4.84 -8.81 -1.71
N GLU A 70 -4.01 -9.75 -2.10
CA GLU A 70 -3.14 -10.45 -1.17
C GLU A 70 -1.91 -9.59 -0.91
N ILE A 71 -1.65 -9.25 0.35
CA ILE A 71 -0.35 -8.76 0.78
C ILE A 71 0.43 -9.90 1.43
N TRP A 72 1.74 -9.92 1.23
CA TRP A 72 2.57 -11.02 1.73
C TRP A 72 3.91 -10.52 2.27
N GLU A 73 4.44 -11.27 3.24
CA GLU A 73 5.78 -11.15 3.76
C GLU A 73 6.45 -12.53 3.91
N VAL A 74 7.75 -12.59 3.71
CA VAL A 74 8.58 -13.78 3.97
C VAL A 74 9.47 -13.50 5.18
N CYS A 75 9.23 -14.21 6.27
CA CYS A 75 9.99 -14.09 7.52
C CYS A 75 10.76 -15.38 7.80
N GLY A 76 12.03 -15.41 7.38
CA GLY A 76 12.86 -16.62 7.45
C GLY A 76 12.40 -17.66 6.44
N ASN A 77 11.93 -18.82 6.92
CA ASN A 77 11.40 -19.89 6.08
C ASN A 77 9.86 -19.92 6.05
N ASN A 78 9.21 -18.94 6.68
CA ASN A 78 7.76 -18.86 6.72
C ASN A 78 7.28 -17.74 5.80
N GLU A 79 6.20 -18.02 5.08
CA GLU A 79 5.45 -17.05 4.31
C GLU A 79 4.16 -16.72 5.07
N HIS A 80 3.89 -15.44 5.22
CA HIS A 80 2.67 -14.93 5.83
C HIS A 80 1.98 -14.06 4.78
N SER A 81 0.67 -14.27 4.61
CA SER A 81 -0.13 -13.42 3.73
C SER A 81 -1.45 -13.05 4.39
N TYR A 82 -2.03 -11.96 3.90
CA TYR A 82 -3.31 -11.46 4.35
C TYR A 82 -4.09 -10.88 3.18
N ASP A 83 -5.35 -11.30 3.03
CA ASP A 83 -6.24 -10.81 1.99
C ASP A 83 -6.97 -9.55 2.46
N LEU A 84 -6.82 -8.47 1.69
CA LEU A 84 -7.53 -7.22 1.91
C LEU A 84 -8.57 -7.00 0.81
N SER A 85 -9.77 -6.56 1.19
CA SER A 85 -10.70 -6.01 0.19
C SER A 85 -10.09 -4.78 -0.48
N TYR A 86 -10.52 -4.50 -1.71
CA TYR A 86 -10.09 -3.29 -2.42
C TYR A 86 -10.32 -2.01 -1.60
N GLU A 87 -11.46 -1.91 -0.92
CA GLU A 87 -11.81 -0.77 -0.08
C GLU A 87 -10.79 -0.57 1.05
N ARG A 88 -10.46 -1.64 1.78
CA ARG A 88 -9.53 -1.58 2.91
C ARG A 88 -8.11 -1.30 2.46
N PHE A 89 -7.66 -1.93 1.37
CA PHE A 89 -6.34 -1.64 0.82
C PHE A 89 -6.23 -0.17 0.40
N ILE A 90 -7.24 0.38 -0.27
CA ILE A 90 -7.27 1.78 -0.69
C ILE A 90 -7.29 2.74 0.51
N GLU A 91 -8.08 2.44 1.55
CA GLU A 91 -8.08 3.21 2.80
C GLU A 91 -6.66 3.27 3.41
N PHE A 92 -5.95 2.15 3.42
CA PHE A 92 -4.58 2.08 3.90
C PHE A 92 -3.58 2.81 3.00
N LEU A 93 -3.78 2.83 1.68
CA LEU A 93 -2.99 3.67 0.77
C LEU A 93 -3.20 5.18 1.07
N GLU A 94 -4.43 5.61 1.38
CA GLU A 94 -4.72 7.00 1.74
C GLU A 94 -4.05 7.40 3.06
N ILE A 95 -4.13 6.55 4.07
CA ILE A 95 -3.41 6.73 5.34
C ILE A 95 -1.91 6.84 5.08
N SER A 96 -1.37 5.92 4.27
CA SER A 96 0.05 5.90 3.91
C SER A 96 0.48 7.16 3.16
N GLY A 97 -0.36 7.70 2.27
CA GLY A 97 -0.08 8.96 1.59
C GLY A 97 0.05 10.15 2.54
N LYS A 98 -0.84 10.23 3.53
CA LYS A 98 -0.78 11.28 4.58
C LYS A 98 0.50 11.15 5.41
N ILE A 99 0.87 9.93 5.81
CA ILE A 99 2.09 9.65 6.56
C ILE A 99 3.33 10.02 5.72
N TRP A 100 3.38 9.58 4.47
CA TRP A 100 4.49 9.84 3.55
C TRP A 100 4.69 11.34 3.33
N LEU A 101 3.62 12.11 3.10
CA LEU A 101 3.70 13.56 2.94
C LEU A 101 4.19 14.25 4.22
N ASN A 102 3.67 13.87 5.40
CA ASN A 102 4.15 14.41 6.67
C ASN A 102 5.64 14.14 6.88
N ASN A 103 6.08 12.90 6.63
CA ASN A 103 7.46 12.49 6.84
C ASN A 103 8.42 13.17 5.85
N ASN A 104 8.03 13.35 4.59
CA ASN A 104 8.82 14.10 3.61
C ASN A 104 8.90 15.59 3.92
N MET A 105 7.81 16.20 4.40
CA MET A 105 7.82 17.59 4.86
C MET A 105 8.84 17.82 5.98
N ILE A 106 8.92 16.89 6.94
CA ILE A 106 9.88 16.97 8.05
C ILE A 106 11.32 16.80 7.53
N ARG A 107 11.56 15.83 6.65
CA ARG A 107 12.91 15.52 6.11
C ARG A 107 13.47 16.63 5.22
N HIS A 108 12.61 17.24 4.40
CA HIS A 108 13.05 18.13 3.34
C HIS A 108 12.77 19.62 3.62
N HIS A 109 11.96 19.98 4.61
CA HIS A 109 11.64 21.38 4.94
C HIS A 109 11.06 22.24 3.78
N PHE A 110 10.56 21.65 2.69
CA PHE A 110 10.10 22.37 1.49
C PHE A 110 8.60 22.29 1.26
N ARG A 111 7.90 23.44 1.31
CA ARG A 111 6.45 23.54 1.08
C ARG A 111 6.01 23.27 -0.36
N ALA A 112 6.83 23.58 -1.37
CA ALA A 112 6.46 23.43 -2.79
C ALA A 112 6.48 21.96 -3.25
N ILE A 113 7.42 21.16 -2.73
CA ILE A 113 7.53 19.72 -3.01
C ILE A 113 6.26 19.00 -2.55
N ASN A 114 5.74 19.36 -1.37
CA ASN A 114 4.51 18.78 -0.83
C ASN A 114 3.28 18.98 -1.72
N LYS A 115 3.11 20.15 -2.35
CA LYS A 115 1.94 20.37 -3.22
C LYS A 115 1.96 19.47 -4.46
N PHE A 116 3.11 19.36 -5.12
CA PHE A 116 3.25 18.51 -6.32
C PHE A 116 3.09 17.03 -5.97
N ASP A 117 3.71 16.59 -4.87
CA ASP A 117 3.58 15.20 -4.40
C ASP A 117 2.14 14.88 -4.00
N GLN A 118 1.46 15.80 -3.31
CA GLN A 118 0.05 15.65 -2.96
C GLN A 118 -0.83 15.48 -4.19
N GLU A 119 -0.69 16.36 -5.19
CA GLU A 119 -1.44 16.27 -6.46
C GLU A 119 -1.15 14.95 -7.19
N THR A 120 0.10 14.48 -7.15
CA THR A 120 0.52 13.20 -7.75
C THR A 120 -0.10 12.00 -7.03
N ILE A 121 -0.11 12.01 -5.70
CA ILE A 121 -0.73 10.96 -4.88
C ILE A 121 -2.23 10.92 -5.12
N GLU A 122 -2.91 12.08 -5.12
CA GLU A 122 -4.34 12.18 -5.40
C GLU A 122 -4.69 11.66 -6.81
N MET A 123 -3.87 11.97 -7.80
CA MET A 123 -4.03 11.45 -9.16
C MET A 123 -3.98 9.92 -9.19
N PHE A 124 -2.98 9.30 -8.56
CA PHE A 124 -2.88 7.83 -8.53
C PHE A 124 -4.01 7.20 -7.73
N LEU A 125 -4.33 7.70 -6.53
CA LEU A 125 -5.43 7.17 -5.71
C LEU A 125 -6.76 7.23 -6.44
N ASN A 126 -7.05 8.32 -7.18
CA ASN A 126 -8.26 8.41 -7.99
C ASN A 126 -8.27 7.39 -9.13
N SER A 127 -7.13 7.11 -9.77
CA SER A 127 -7.02 6.07 -10.78
C SER A 127 -7.25 4.67 -10.20
N ILE A 128 -6.70 4.39 -9.02
CA ILE A 128 -6.87 3.13 -8.29
C ILE A 128 -8.34 2.93 -7.94
N LYS A 129 -8.99 3.93 -7.32
CA LYS A 129 -10.42 3.88 -6.99
C LYS A 129 -11.29 3.58 -8.20
N LYS A 130 -11.06 4.28 -9.32
CA LYS A 130 -11.80 4.04 -10.58
C LYS A 130 -11.63 2.62 -11.12
N ARG A 131 -10.47 2.01 -10.89
CA ARG A 131 -10.18 0.65 -11.34
C ARG A 131 -10.89 -0.39 -10.48
N TYR A 132 -10.90 -0.21 -9.16
CA TYR A 132 -11.28 -1.28 -8.22
C TYR A 132 -12.59 -1.06 -7.43
N LEU A 133 -13.11 0.17 -7.33
CA LEU A 133 -14.31 0.50 -6.52
C LEU A 133 -15.47 1.02 -7.38
N LYS A 134 -15.89 0.25 -8.40
CA LYS A 134 -16.93 0.64 -9.38
C LYS A 134 -18.16 1.32 -8.78
#